data_AF-A0A7J7IYY0-F1
#
_entry.id   AF-A0A7J7IYY0-F1
#
_cell.length_a   1.000
_cell.length_b   1.000
_cell.length_c   1.000
_cell.angle_alpha   90.00
_cell.angle_beta   90.00
_cell.angle_gamma   90.00
#
_symmetry.space_group_name_H-M   'P 1'
#
loop_
_entity.id
_entity.type
_entity.pdbx_description
1 polymer ?
#
loop_
_entity_poly.entity_id
_entity_poly.type
_entity_poly.pdbx_seq_one_letter_code
_entity_poly.pdbx_strand_id
1 'polypeptide(L)' 'MSAPPVPVIKINEMCIQEQLVSCICDRGEHDIFCEMCGFTLRGRVSKKCPHHEGVFHLMDINCCPRCRSDKLKEV' A
#
# COMPACT_ATOMS: atom_id res chain seq x y z
N MET A 1 10.63 -16.04 7.02
CA MET A 1 11.31 -15.05 6.16
C MET A 1 11.22 -13.74 6.89
N SER A 2 12.24 -13.47 7.70
CA SER A 2 12.24 -12.44 8.73
C SER A 2 12.54 -11.09 8.09
N ALA A 3 11.70 -10.09 8.34
CA ALA A 3 12.05 -8.71 8.03
C ALA A 3 13.36 -8.35 8.77
N PRO A 4 14.35 -7.72 8.11
CA PRO A 4 15.52 -7.23 8.83
C PRO A 4 15.09 -6.10 9.78
N PRO A 5 15.70 -5.99 10.98
CA PRO A 5 15.40 -4.91 11.91
C PRO A 5 15.85 -3.58 11.30
N VAL A 6 14.91 -2.65 11.12
CA VAL A 6 15.22 -1.30 10.63
C VAL A 6 16.01 -0.57 11.74
N PRO A 7 17.21 -0.03 11.48
CA PRO A 7 17.97 0.69 12.49
C PRO A 7 17.28 2.03 12.81
N VAL A 8 16.85 2.19 14.06
CA VAL A 8 16.33 3.45 14.59
C VAL A 8 17.50 4.39 14.86
N ILE A 9 17.65 5.43 14.05
CA ILE A 9 18.66 6.46 14.27
C ILE A 9 18.08 7.49 15.26
N LYS A 10 18.71 7.65 16.43
CA LYS A 10 18.45 8.75 17.37
C LYS A 10 19.46 9.86 17.11
N ILE A 11 19.02 11.11 16.92
CA ILE A 11 19.91 12.27 17.07
C ILE A 11 19.18 13.54 17.53
N ASN A 12 19.90 14.28 18.40
CA ASN A 12 19.62 15.56 19.03
C ASN A 12 19.21 16.70 18.07
N GLU A 13 18.28 17.54 18.54
CA GLU A 13 18.07 18.97 18.23
C GLU A 13 18.49 19.51 16.84
N MET A 14 17.55 19.53 15.87
CA MET A 14 17.20 20.64 14.93
C MET A 14 16.36 20.11 13.73
N CYS A 15 15.23 20.76 13.42
CA CYS A 15 14.25 20.32 12.41
C CYS A 15 14.82 20.31 10.98
N ILE A 16 15.15 19.12 10.48
CA ILE A 16 15.15 18.84 9.04
C ILE A 16 14.08 17.77 8.84
N GLN A 17 13.04 18.09 8.04
CA GLN A 17 11.93 17.18 7.79
C GLN A 17 12.43 15.96 7.02
N GLU A 18 12.81 14.91 7.76
CA GLU A 18 13.02 13.58 7.23
C GLU A 18 11.75 13.16 6.50
N GLN A 19 11.83 13.11 5.17
CA GLN A 19 10.87 12.38 4.38
C GLN A 19 11.16 10.89 4.60
N LEU A 20 10.75 10.42 5.79
CA LEU A 20 10.72 9.04 6.21
C LEU A 20 9.60 8.37 5.41
N VAL A 21 9.88 8.15 4.13
CA VAL A 21 8.97 7.50 3.19
C VAL A 21 8.72 6.09 3.69
N SER A 22 7.62 5.90 4.43
CA SER A 22 7.29 4.62 5.02
C SER A 22 7.05 3.58 3.92
N CYS A 23 7.69 2.43 4.08
CA CYS A 23 7.44 1.30 3.20
C CYS A 23 5.98 0.84 3.35
N ILE A 24 5.32 0.52 2.23
CA ILE A 24 3.92 0.05 2.19
C ILE A 24 3.80 -1.39 1.68
N CYS A 25 4.91 -2.12 1.59
CA CYS A 25 4.95 -3.50 1.08
C CYS A 25 4.29 -4.50 2.04
N ASP A 26 4.45 -4.30 3.34
CA ASP A 26 3.84 -5.17 4.37
C ASP A 26 2.41 -4.74 4.75
N ARG A 27 1.73 -4.01 3.86
CA ARG A 27 0.33 -3.65 4.07
C ARG A 27 -0.54 -4.91 4.08
N GLY A 28 -1.40 -5.03 5.08
CA GLY A 28 -2.38 -6.11 5.19
C GLY A 28 -3.48 -6.04 4.14
N GLU A 29 -4.22 -7.12 3.97
CA GLU A 29 -5.45 -7.12 3.17
C GLU A 29 -6.55 -6.32 3.87
N HIS A 30 -7.28 -5.54 3.08
CA HIS A 30 -8.42 -4.75 3.52
C HIS A 30 -9.65 -5.12 2.69
N ASP A 31 -10.82 -4.70 3.15
CA ASP A 31 -12.00 -4.75 2.31
C ASP A 31 -11.91 -3.61 1.29
N ILE A 32 -12.19 -3.91 0.04
CA ILE A 32 -12.11 -2.99 -1.09
C ILE A 32 -13.51 -2.82 -1.63
N PHE A 33 -13.97 -1.59 -1.69
CA PHE A 33 -15.27 -1.21 -2.22
C PHE A 33 -15.09 -0.57 -3.61
N CYS A 34 -15.84 -1.06 -4.59
CA CYS A 34 -15.92 -0.43 -5.90
C CYS A 34 -16.98 0.68 -5.90
N GLU A 35 -16.54 1.92 -6.07
CA GLU A 35 -17.43 3.09 -6.06
C GLU A 35 -18.36 3.15 -7.28
N MET A 36 -18.09 2.37 -8.34
CA MET A 36 -18.91 2.36 -9.55
C MET A 36 -20.04 1.34 -9.55
N CYS A 37 -19.85 0.17 -8.93
CA CYS A 37 -20.86 -0.90 -8.97
C CYS A 37 -21.28 -1.40 -7.58
N GLY A 38 -20.70 -0.85 -6.51
CA GLY A 38 -20.99 -1.24 -5.13
C GLY A 38 -20.44 -2.61 -4.74
N PHE A 39 -19.67 -3.27 -5.61
CA PHE A 39 -19.09 -4.58 -5.30
C PHE A 39 -17.98 -4.43 -4.27
N THR A 40 -18.01 -5.27 -3.23
CA THR A 40 -16.98 -5.34 -2.20
C THR A 40 -16.18 -6.63 -2.36
N LEU A 41 -14.86 -6.55 -2.28
CA LEU A 41 -13.94 -7.68 -2.34
C LEU A 41 -12.82 -7.52 -1.33
N ARG A 42 -12.26 -8.63 -0.87
CA ARG A 42 -11.14 -8.61 0.08
C ARG A 42 -9.82 -8.73 -0.67
N GLY A 43 -8.85 -7.88 -0.35
CA GLY A 43 -7.54 -7.92 -0.95
C GLY A 43 -6.74 -6.64 -0.71
N ARG A 44 -5.86 -6.31 -1.65
CA ARG A 44 -5.04 -5.09 -1.59
C ARG A 44 -5.14 -4.34 -2.91
N VAL A 45 -5.37 -3.03 -2.85
CA VAL A 45 -5.30 -2.20 -4.07
C VAL A 45 -3.83 -2.06 -4.47
N SER A 46 -3.57 -2.10 -5.77
CA SER A 46 -2.21 -1.89 -6.27
C SER A 46 -1.72 -0.49 -5.96
N LYS A 47 -0.65 -0.40 -5.16
CA LYS A 47 0.01 0.86 -4.81
C LYS A 47 1.50 0.72 -5.05
N LYS A 48 2.07 1.73 -5.71
CA LYS A 48 3.51 1.83 -5.89
C LYS A 48 4.15 2.15 -4.55
N CYS A 49 5.07 1.31 -4.10
CA CYS A 49 5.85 1.62 -2.91
C CYS A 49 6.87 2.71 -3.24
N PRO A 50 6.87 3.83 -2.51
CA PRO A 50 7.85 4.89 -2.74
C PRO A 50 9.26 4.54 -2.22
N HIS A 51 9.42 3.46 -1.45
CA HIS A 51 10.72 2.96 -0.98
C HIS A 51 11.32 1.87 -1.89
N HIS A 52 10.47 1.07 -2.55
CA HIS A 52 10.90 -0.03 -3.40
C HIS A 52 10.39 0.18 -4.83
N GLU A 53 11.31 0.50 -5.75
CA GLU A 53 10.99 0.59 -7.17
C GLU A 53 10.64 -0.80 -7.72
N GLY A 54 9.46 -0.94 -8.34
CA GLY A 54 9.09 -2.15 -9.09
C GLY A 54 8.54 -3.32 -8.26
N VAL A 55 8.20 -3.12 -6.98
CA VAL A 55 7.46 -4.15 -6.22
C VAL A 55 5.99 -4.12 -6.66
N PHE A 56 5.65 -5.03 -7.55
CA PHE A 56 4.26 -5.36 -7.89
C PHE A 56 3.91 -6.66 -7.18
N HIS A 57 2.88 -6.63 -6.32
CA HIS A 57 2.35 -7.87 -5.76
C HIS A 57 1.41 -8.49 -6.78
N LEU A 58 1.64 -9.77 -7.11
CA LEU A 58 0.86 -10.52 -8.10
C LEU A 58 -0.66 -10.52 -7.83
N MET A 59 -1.05 -10.37 -6.57
CA MET A 59 -2.44 -10.39 -6.10
C MET A 59 -3.03 -9.00 -5.86
N ASP A 60 -2.34 -7.93 -6.25
CA ASP A 60 -2.89 -6.59 -6.14
C ASP A 60 -4.03 -6.39 -7.15
N ILE A 61 -5.09 -5.73 -6.68
CA ILE A 61 -6.28 -5.45 -7.45
C ILE A 61 -6.15 -4.07 -8.07
N ASN A 62 -6.22 -4.04 -9.40
CA ASN A 62 -6.05 -2.82 -10.19
C ASN A 62 -7.42 -2.30 -10.67
N CYS A 63 -8.36 -3.21 -10.86
CA CYS A 63 -9.69 -2.96 -11.39
C CYS A 63 -10.71 -3.86 -10.71
N CYS A 64 -11.95 -3.39 -10.61
CA CYS A 64 -13.07 -4.18 -10.12
C CYS A 64 -13.30 -5.42 -11.01
N PRO A 65 -13.41 -6.64 -10.45
CA PRO A 65 -13.64 -7.83 -11.26
C PRO A 65 -15.03 -7.87 -11.92
N ARG A 66 -16.01 -7.08 -11.44
CA ARG A 66 -17.35 -7.00 -12.04
C ARG A 66 -17.44 -5.99 -13.18
N CYS A 67 -17.06 -4.74 -12.92
CA CYS A 67 -17.27 -3.63 -13.86
C CYS A 67 -15.99 -3.14 -14.53
N ARG A 68 -14.83 -3.70 -14.16
CA ARG A 68 -13.49 -3.29 -14.64
C ARG A 68 -13.13 -1.83 -14.36
N SER A 69 -13.87 -1.13 -13.50
CA SER A 69 -13.50 0.21 -13.06
C SER A 69 -12.29 0.18 -12.14
N ASP A 70 -11.42 1.17 -12.29
CA ASP A 70 -10.28 1.52 -11.44
C ASP A 70 -10.65 2.28 -10.16
N LYS A 71 -11.92 2.67 -9.99
CA LYS A 71 -12.41 3.38 -8.78
C LYS A 71 -12.66 2.40 -7.64
N LEU A 72 -11.58 1.99 -7.01
CA LEU A 72 -11.54 1.08 -5.88
C LEU A 72 -11.07 1.83 -4.62
N LYS A 73 -11.77 1.60 -3.51
CA LYS A 73 -11.48 2.23 -2.22
C LYS A 73 -11.28 1.17 -1.15
N GLU A 74 -10.12 1.18 -0.49
CA GLU A 74 -9.89 0.37 0.71
C GLU A 74 -10.69 0.97 1.88
N VAL A 75 -11.35 0.11 2.65
CA VAL A 75 -12.25 0.44 3.77
C VAL A 75 -11.69 -0.11 5.07
#